data_AF-A0A061A725-F1
#
_entry.id   AF-A0A061A725-F1
#
_cell.length_a   1.000
_cell.length_b   1.000
_cell.length_c   1.000
_cell.angle_alpha   90.00
_cell.angle_beta   90.00
_cell.angle_gamma   90.00
#
_symmetry.space_group_name_H-M   'P 1'
#
loop_
_entity.id
_entity.type
_entity.pdbx_description
1 polymer ?
#
loop_
_entity_poly.entity_id
_entity_poly.type
_entity_poly.pdbx_seq_one_letter_code
_entity_poly.pdbx_strand_id
1 'polypeptide(L)'
;MLNTTGVVDLIINKIKVIKVINIDVYWWAFSPLDYMYGPLRFSRSDLVALTVQRGRDFGLPSYNQVREGLGLVPVERWGDVNPQLNTTNPQLFRDLADLYHGDISKLELFPGGLLESVDGPGQVFSTIILDQFNRIRNGDRFWFENTQNGLFTAEELQAIRNTTFHDVITAVTGAEAEDIQKRVFFWKDGDPCPQPSQVTTSELHPCTNATKLNYFDAGSKAGFGILVICLFLFPVVSFLMALVVAYFRKSKFKKFQKRGGANDTTKEPAAGITGVYQVIVF
;
A
#
# COMPACT_ATOMS: atom_id res chain seq x y z
N MET A 1 -1.27 7.63 34.11
CA MET A 1 -1.30 7.80 32.64
C MET A 1 0.09 8.25 32.23
N LEU A 2 0.82 7.47 31.44
CA LEU A 2 2.05 7.96 30.82
C LEU A 2 1.63 9.01 29.77
N ASN A 3 2.25 10.20 29.80
CA ASN A 3 2.12 11.18 28.73
C ASN A 3 2.62 10.56 27.40
N THR A 4 2.20 11.08 26.26
CA THR A 4 2.60 10.57 24.93
C THR A 4 4.13 10.47 24.77
N THR A 5 4.88 11.39 25.37
CA THR A 5 6.35 11.34 25.47
C THR A 5 6.85 10.12 26.26
N GLY A 6 6.29 9.86 27.44
CA GLY A 6 6.69 8.71 28.27
C GLY A 6 6.37 7.34 27.65
N VAL A 7 5.39 7.27 26.74
CA VAL A 7 5.10 6.03 25.98
C VAL A 7 6.14 5.83 24.87
N VAL A 8 6.55 6.89 24.18
CA VAL A 8 7.60 6.84 23.15
C VAL A 8 8.93 6.44 23.75
N ASP A 9 9.30 7.03 24.90
CA ASP A 9 10.53 6.70 25.62
C ASP A 9 10.56 5.22 26.02
N LEU A 10 9.43 4.70 26.52
CA LEU A 10 9.30 3.28 26.88
C LEU A 10 9.43 2.35 25.67
N ILE A 11 8.82 2.70 24.53
CA ILE A 11 8.90 1.90 23.30
C ILE A 11 10.34 1.88 22.78
N ILE A 12 10.96 3.06 22.70
CA ILE A 12 12.35 3.21 22.26
C ILE A 12 13.26 2.37 23.16
N ASN A 13 13.10 2.43 24.48
CA ASN A 13 13.90 1.62 25.42
C ASN A 13 13.68 0.11 25.27
N LYS A 14 12.47 -0.34 24.94
CA LYS A 14 12.17 -1.77 24.77
C LYS A 14 12.65 -2.34 23.42
N ILE A 15 12.57 -1.61 22.32
CA ILE A 15 13.02 -2.09 20.99
C ILE A 15 14.51 -2.45 21.00
N LYS A 16 15.32 -1.78 21.83
CA LYS A 16 16.79 -1.95 21.91
C LYS A 16 17.25 -3.21 22.65
N VAL A 17 16.35 -3.79 23.45
CA VAL A 17 16.61 -4.94 24.31
C VAL A 17 16.22 -6.25 23.63
N ILE A 18 15.27 -6.17 22.69
CA ILE A 18 14.80 -7.34 21.95
C ILE A 18 15.92 -7.77 21.00
N LYS A 19 16.48 -8.96 21.23
CA LYS A 19 17.33 -9.62 20.25
C LYS A 19 16.44 -9.87 19.03
N VAL A 20 16.75 -9.16 17.95
CA VAL A 20 16.14 -9.41 16.64
C VAL A 20 16.32 -10.89 16.34
N ILE A 21 15.21 -11.59 16.08
CA ILE A 21 15.22 -13.01 15.69
C ILE A 21 16.14 -13.14 14.45
N ASN A 22 16.83 -14.26 14.23
CA ASN A 22 17.75 -14.41 13.09
C ASN A 22 17.06 -14.19 11.75
N ILE A 23 17.59 -13.30 10.88
CA ILE A 23 17.04 -13.05 9.53
C ILE A 23 17.32 -14.28 8.64
N ASP A 24 16.48 -15.29 8.78
CA ASP A 24 16.44 -16.46 7.92
C ASP A 24 15.14 -16.48 7.08
N VAL A 25 15.01 -17.48 6.20
CA VAL A 25 13.83 -17.63 5.32
C VAL A 25 12.54 -17.77 6.14
N TYR A 26 12.63 -18.21 7.40
CA TYR A 26 11.50 -18.41 8.31
C TYR A 26 11.12 -17.15 9.09
N TRP A 27 11.94 -16.10 9.07
CA TRP A 27 11.65 -14.85 9.78
C TRP A 27 10.34 -14.19 9.37
N TRP A 28 9.98 -14.35 8.09
CA TRP A 28 8.77 -13.78 7.53
C TRP A 28 7.51 -14.54 7.97
N ALA A 29 7.64 -15.74 8.55
CA ALA A 29 6.55 -16.68 8.77
C ALA A 29 5.54 -16.34 9.89
N PHE A 30 5.59 -15.15 10.50
CA PHE A 30 4.77 -14.86 11.69
C PHE A 30 3.71 -13.77 11.49
N SER A 31 4.06 -12.49 11.51
CA SER A 31 3.07 -11.39 11.46
C SER A 31 2.98 -10.69 10.10
N PRO A 32 4.09 -10.37 9.42
CA PRO A 32 4.03 -9.67 8.13
C PRO A 32 3.44 -10.53 6.99
N LEU A 33 3.57 -11.87 7.06
CA LEU A 33 3.10 -12.77 6.01
C LEU A 33 1.57 -12.83 5.90
N ASP A 34 0.84 -12.84 7.01
CA ASP A 34 -0.63 -13.02 6.96
C ASP A 34 -1.42 -11.79 7.42
N TYR A 35 -0.79 -10.90 8.19
CA TYR A 35 -1.47 -9.83 8.91
C TYR A 35 -0.94 -8.42 8.58
N MET A 36 -0.19 -8.25 7.48
CA MET A 36 0.18 -6.91 7.00
C MET A 36 -1.07 -6.11 6.62
N TYR A 37 -1.10 -4.81 6.95
CA TYR A 37 -2.26 -3.96 6.63
C TYR A 37 -2.52 -3.92 5.12
N GLY A 38 -3.72 -4.32 4.73
CA GLY A 38 -4.13 -4.31 3.32
C GLY A 38 -4.50 -2.88 2.87
N PRO A 39 -4.02 -2.43 1.70
CA PRO A 39 -4.21 -1.04 1.25
C PRO A 39 -5.59 -0.76 0.63
N LEU A 40 -6.37 -1.80 0.31
CA LEU A 40 -7.60 -1.68 -0.47
C LEU A 40 -8.76 -2.43 0.20
N ARG A 41 -9.28 -3.46 -0.47
CA ARG A 41 -10.53 -4.15 -0.13
C ARG A 41 -10.45 -4.99 1.13
N PHE A 42 -9.26 -5.37 1.57
CA PHE A 42 -9.05 -6.23 2.73
C PHE A 42 -8.25 -5.49 3.79
N SER A 43 -8.58 -5.68 5.08
CA SER A 43 -7.85 -5.06 6.19
C SER A 43 -6.50 -5.71 6.47
N ARG A 44 -6.30 -6.94 5.98
CA ARG A 44 -5.05 -7.71 6.07
C ARG A 44 -4.65 -8.23 4.69
N SER A 45 -3.35 -8.45 4.49
CA SER A 45 -2.72 -8.85 3.24
C SER A 45 -1.39 -9.54 3.53
N ASP A 46 -0.86 -10.20 2.50
CA ASP A 46 0.43 -10.88 2.58
C ASP A 46 1.56 -9.97 2.08
N LEU A 47 2.48 -9.61 2.98
CA LEU A 47 3.62 -8.73 2.64
C LEU A 47 4.56 -9.38 1.62
N VAL A 48 4.82 -10.68 1.74
CA VAL A 48 5.76 -11.41 0.86
C VAL A 48 5.15 -11.48 -0.54
N ALA A 49 3.88 -11.88 -0.66
CA ALA A 49 3.17 -11.89 -1.93
C ALA A 49 3.08 -10.49 -2.55
N LEU A 50 2.79 -9.44 -1.75
CA LEU A 50 2.80 -8.06 -2.21
C LEU A 50 4.19 -7.61 -2.69
N THR A 51 5.25 -8.07 -2.03
CA THR A 51 6.64 -7.74 -2.41
C THR A 51 7.02 -8.41 -3.73
N VAL A 52 6.65 -9.69 -3.92
CA VAL A 52 6.83 -10.39 -5.20
C VAL A 52 6.03 -9.69 -6.32
N GLN A 53 4.76 -9.37 -6.07
CA GLN A 53 3.94 -8.67 -7.06
C GLN A 53 4.48 -7.27 -7.39
N ARG A 54 5.01 -6.55 -6.39
CA ARG A 54 5.69 -5.26 -6.62
C ARG A 54 6.95 -5.43 -7.46
N GLY A 55 7.72 -6.50 -7.24
CA GLY A 55 8.86 -6.83 -8.09
C GLY A 55 8.47 -7.05 -9.55
N ARG A 56 7.35 -7.76 -9.78
CA ARG A 56 6.78 -7.96 -11.13
C ARG A 56 6.29 -6.66 -11.75
N ASP A 57 5.59 -5.83 -10.98
CA ASP A 57 5.08 -4.52 -11.43
C ASP A 57 6.21 -3.58 -11.88
N PHE A 58 7.33 -3.56 -11.13
CA PHE A 58 8.53 -2.82 -11.53
C PHE A 58 9.33 -3.48 -12.64
N GLY A 59 8.95 -4.68 -13.10
CA GLY A 59 9.67 -5.43 -14.13
C GLY A 59 11.09 -5.80 -13.69
N LEU A 60 11.27 -6.17 -12.42
CA LEU A 60 12.57 -6.58 -11.92
C LEU A 60 13.11 -7.79 -12.71
N PRO A 61 14.43 -7.83 -13.00
CA PRO A 61 15.02 -8.98 -13.67
C PRO A 61 14.97 -10.23 -12.80
N SER A 62 15.16 -11.40 -13.42
CA SER A 62 15.31 -12.65 -12.69
C SER A 62 16.54 -12.61 -11.79
N TYR A 63 16.55 -13.48 -10.77
CA TYR A 63 17.65 -13.65 -9.85
C TYR A 63 18.99 -13.87 -10.56
N ASN A 64 19.05 -14.75 -11.56
CA ASN A 64 20.30 -15.00 -12.30
C ASN A 64 20.72 -13.82 -13.18
N GLN A 65 19.79 -13.12 -13.83
CA GLN A 65 20.12 -11.90 -14.59
C GLN A 65 20.69 -10.81 -13.68
N VAL A 66 20.17 -10.68 -12.46
CA VAL A 66 20.70 -9.74 -11.47
C VAL A 66 22.10 -10.17 -11.03
N ARG A 67 22.32 -11.46 -10.76
CA ARG A 67 23.66 -11.98 -10.44
C ARG A 67 24.67 -11.63 -11.53
N GLU A 68 24.35 -11.93 -12.78
CA GLU A 68 25.20 -11.62 -13.93
C GLU A 68 25.47 -10.11 -14.05
N GLY A 69 24.43 -9.28 -13.89
CA GLY A 69 24.56 -7.81 -13.91
C GLY A 69 25.43 -7.25 -12.79
N LEU A 70 25.55 -7.97 -11.67
CA LEU A 70 26.44 -7.65 -10.55
C LEU A 70 27.83 -8.30 -10.68
N GLY A 71 28.11 -9.01 -11.78
CA GLY A 71 29.36 -9.76 -11.97
C GLY A 71 29.48 -11.03 -11.12
N LEU A 72 28.36 -11.53 -10.60
CA LEU A 72 28.27 -12.77 -9.84
C LEU A 72 27.97 -13.95 -10.77
N VAL A 73 28.47 -15.13 -10.41
CA VAL A 73 28.23 -16.36 -11.17
C VAL A 73 26.75 -16.76 -11.04
N PRO A 74 26.00 -16.97 -12.14
CA PRO A 74 24.62 -17.43 -12.10
C PRO A 74 24.53 -18.83 -11.50
N VAL A 75 23.38 -19.15 -10.90
CA VAL A 75 23.15 -20.45 -10.26
C VAL A 75 22.43 -21.39 -11.23
N GLU A 76 22.98 -22.59 -11.43
CA GLU A 76 22.41 -23.60 -12.35
C GLU A 76 21.49 -24.60 -11.65
N ARG A 77 21.66 -24.83 -10.35
CA ARG A 77 20.89 -25.80 -9.57
C ARG A 77 20.22 -25.16 -8.38
N TRP A 78 18.98 -25.56 -8.11
CA TRP A 78 18.18 -24.99 -7.03
C TRP A 78 18.86 -25.05 -5.66
N GLY A 79 19.48 -26.18 -5.33
CA GLY A 79 20.19 -26.36 -4.06
C GLY A 79 21.47 -25.52 -3.91
N ASP A 80 22.01 -24.98 -5.01
CA ASP A 80 23.23 -24.16 -5.00
C ASP A 80 22.92 -22.70 -4.62
N VAL A 81 21.64 -22.29 -4.60
CA VAL A 81 21.22 -20.97 -4.09
C VAL A 81 21.59 -20.83 -2.61
N ASN A 82 21.41 -21.91 -1.83
CA ASN A 82 21.88 -21.98 -0.45
C ASN A 82 22.21 -23.45 -0.09
N PRO A 83 23.50 -23.85 -0.21
CA PRO A 83 23.93 -25.22 0.04
C PRO A 83 23.68 -25.71 1.47
N GLN A 84 23.77 -24.79 2.45
CA GLN A 84 23.53 -25.11 3.86
C GLN A 84 22.06 -25.44 4.10
N LEU A 85 21.15 -24.58 3.61
CA LEU A 85 19.70 -24.81 3.70
C LEU A 85 19.28 -26.03 2.89
N ASN A 86 19.92 -26.30 1.75
CA ASN A 86 19.62 -27.50 0.96
C ASN A 86 20.00 -28.79 1.70
N THR A 87 21.03 -28.75 2.55
CA THR A 87 21.42 -29.89 3.38
C THR A 87 20.39 -30.16 4.48
N THR A 88 19.85 -29.11 5.11
CA THR A 88 18.90 -29.25 6.23
C THR A 88 17.45 -29.39 5.77
N ASN A 89 17.08 -28.78 4.66
CA ASN A 89 15.73 -28.80 4.09
C ASN A 89 15.76 -28.90 2.54
N PRO A 90 16.11 -30.07 1.99
CA PRO A 90 16.12 -30.29 0.53
C PRO A 90 14.71 -30.29 -0.09
N GLN A 91 13.65 -30.50 0.71
CA GLN A 91 12.28 -30.49 0.20
C GLN A 91 11.86 -29.08 -0.26
N LEU A 92 12.28 -28.04 0.46
CA LEU A 92 12.03 -26.65 0.09
C LEU A 92 12.50 -26.34 -1.34
N PHE A 93 13.69 -26.80 -1.73
CA PHE A 93 14.23 -26.57 -3.07
C PHE A 93 13.52 -27.40 -4.14
N ARG A 94 12.97 -28.57 -3.78
CA ARG A 94 12.11 -29.36 -4.70
C ARG A 94 10.80 -28.64 -4.94
N ASP A 95 10.12 -28.20 -3.88
CA ASP A 95 8.84 -27.48 -3.99
C ASP A 95 9.01 -26.16 -4.75
N LEU A 96 10.12 -25.46 -4.51
CA LEU A 96 10.47 -24.24 -5.24
C LEU A 96 10.74 -24.53 -6.73
N ALA A 97 11.49 -25.59 -7.04
CA ALA A 97 11.70 -25.99 -8.42
C ALA A 97 10.38 -26.29 -9.12
N ASP A 98 9.48 -27.04 -8.48
CA ASP A 98 8.17 -27.37 -9.01
C ASP A 98 7.31 -26.11 -9.25
N LEU A 99 7.35 -25.13 -8.33
CA LEU A 99 6.65 -23.84 -8.46
C LEU A 99 7.10 -23.06 -9.70
N TYR A 100 8.39 -23.15 -10.04
CA TYR A 100 8.97 -22.52 -11.24
C TYR A 100 9.10 -23.48 -12.43
N HIS A 101 8.38 -24.61 -12.43
CA HIS A 101 8.38 -25.61 -13.51
C HIS A 101 9.76 -26.17 -13.88
N GLY A 102 10.64 -26.29 -12.89
CA GLY A 102 12.02 -26.75 -13.02
C GLY A 102 12.98 -25.72 -13.63
N ASP A 103 12.49 -24.55 -14.05
CA ASP A 103 13.28 -23.56 -14.77
C ASP A 103 13.85 -22.49 -13.84
N ILE A 104 15.09 -22.69 -13.41
CA ILE A 104 15.79 -21.78 -12.48
C ILE A 104 16.02 -20.38 -13.08
N SER A 105 16.03 -20.24 -14.42
CA SER A 105 16.18 -18.92 -15.06
C SER A 105 15.00 -17.98 -14.78
N LYS A 106 13.85 -18.53 -14.35
CA LYS A 106 12.65 -17.78 -13.98
C LYS A 106 12.59 -17.41 -12.50
N LEU A 107 13.53 -17.90 -11.68
CA LEU A 107 13.57 -17.56 -10.26
C LEU A 107 13.63 -16.03 -10.11
N GLU A 108 12.68 -15.48 -9.38
CA GLU A 108 12.56 -14.03 -9.20
C GLU A 108 13.59 -13.53 -8.19
N LEU A 109 14.02 -12.26 -8.35
CA LEU A 109 15.05 -11.67 -7.50
C LEU A 109 14.72 -11.76 -6.00
N PHE A 110 13.48 -11.45 -5.61
CA PHE A 110 13.13 -11.38 -4.19
C PHE A 110 13.17 -12.74 -3.49
N PRO A 111 12.50 -13.80 -4.00
CA PRO A 111 12.66 -15.15 -3.46
C PRO A 111 14.11 -15.66 -3.50
N GLY A 112 14.82 -15.44 -4.61
CA GLY A 112 16.22 -15.88 -4.75
C GLY A 112 17.15 -15.22 -3.73
N GLY A 113 17.09 -13.90 -3.58
CA GLY A 113 17.90 -13.16 -2.60
C GLY A 113 17.53 -13.46 -1.15
N LEU A 114 16.26 -13.80 -0.88
CA LEU A 114 15.84 -14.25 0.46
C LEU A 114 16.45 -15.62 0.80
N LEU A 115 16.49 -16.55 -0.16
CA LEU A 115 17.02 -17.89 0.03
C LEU A 115 18.54 -17.90 0.29
N GLU A 116 19.28 -16.91 -0.21
CA GLU A 116 20.70 -16.76 0.08
C GLU A 116 21.01 -16.35 1.53
N SER A 117 20.00 -15.91 2.30
CA SER A 117 20.18 -15.44 3.68
C SER A 117 20.59 -16.58 4.61
N VAL A 118 21.60 -16.33 5.45
CA VAL A 118 22.04 -17.26 6.51
C VAL A 118 22.10 -16.50 7.84
N ASP A 119 23.08 -15.60 7.98
CA ASP A 119 23.27 -14.75 9.17
C ASP A 119 23.29 -13.27 8.77
N GLY A 120 22.38 -12.90 7.87
CA GLY A 120 22.32 -11.60 7.22
C GLY A 120 22.00 -11.72 5.74
N PRO A 121 21.92 -10.58 5.02
CA PRO A 121 21.53 -10.58 3.61
C PRO A 121 22.48 -11.43 2.77
N GLY A 122 21.91 -12.20 1.85
CA GLY A 122 22.66 -12.96 0.85
C GLY A 122 23.62 -12.12 0.01
N GLN A 123 24.47 -12.76 -0.78
CA GLN A 123 25.47 -12.09 -1.61
C GLN A 123 24.81 -11.06 -2.54
N VAL A 124 23.70 -11.41 -3.20
CA VAL A 124 22.98 -10.51 -4.12
C VAL A 124 22.46 -9.29 -3.40
N PHE A 125 21.72 -9.46 -2.30
CA PHE A 125 21.18 -8.33 -1.55
C PHE A 125 22.27 -7.48 -0.90
N SER A 126 23.31 -8.10 -0.35
CA SER A 126 24.47 -7.38 0.20
C SER A 126 25.14 -6.51 -0.86
N THR A 127 25.38 -7.03 -2.06
CA THR A 127 25.98 -6.27 -3.16
C THR A 127 25.08 -5.13 -3.63
N ILE A 128 23.77 -5.37 -3.81
CA ILE A 128 22.81 -4.33 -4.20
C ILE A 128 22.75 -3.21 -3.17
N ILE A 129 22.61 -3.57 -1.89
CA ILE A 129 22.52 -2.60 -0.79
C ILE A 129 23.82 -1.78 -0.73
N LEU A 130 24.98 -2.44 -0.75
CA LEU A 130 26.28 -1.76 -0.68
C LEU A 130 26.52 -0.82 -1.86
N ASP A 131 26.24 -1.26 -3.10
CA ASP A 131 26.35 -0.41 -4.28
C ASP A 131 25.42 0.82 -4.18
N GLN A 132 24.17 0.60 -3.79
CA GLN A 132 23.19 1.67 -3.64
C GLN A 132 23.61 2.70 -2.58
N PHE A 133 24.11 2.25 -1.42
CA PHE A 133 24.64 3.15 -0.39
C PHE A 133 25.89 3.90 -0.84
N ASN A 134 26.80 3.24 -1.57
CA ASN A 134 27.98 3.91 -2.14
C ASN A 134 27.58 5.00 -3.13
N ARG A 135 26.61 4.73 -4.02
CA ARG A 135 26.12 5.71 -5.00
C ARG A 135 25.41 6.88 -4.35
N ILE A 136 24.59 6.65 -3.31
CA ILE A 136 23.94 7.73 -2.55
C ILE A 136 25.00 8.60 -1.87
N ARG A 137 25.93 7.98 -1.13
CA ARG A 137 27.01 8.70 -0.42
C ARG A 137 27.85 9.54 -1.39
N ASN A 138 28.37 8.92 -2.44
CA ASN A 138 29.32 9.54 -3.35
C ASN A 138 28.63 10.54 -4.31
N GLY A 139 27.34 10.36 -4.58
CA GLY A 139 26.55 11.22 -5.47
C GLY A 139 25.90 12.42 -4.77
N ASP A 140 25.85 12.44 -3.43
CA ASP A 140 25.24 13.52 -2.68
C ASP A 140 26.22 14.69 -2.47
N ARG A 141 25.93 15.82 -3.12
CA ARG A 141 26.71 17.06 -2.94
C ARG A 141 26.66 17.56 -1.49
N PHE A 142 25.57 17.29 -0.77
CA PHE A 142 25.38 17.67 0.63
C PHE A 142 25.77 16.57 1.61
N TRP A 143 26.47 15.52 1.14
CA TRP A 143 27.08 14.54 2.04
C TRP A 143 27.95 15.26 3.08
N PHE A 144 27.77 14.92 4.36
CA PHE A 144 28.36 15.69 5.45
C PHE A 144 29.90 15.66 5.46
N GLU A 145 30.52 14.63 4.88
CA GLU A 145 31.99 14.54 4.76
C GLU A 145 32.54 15.23 3.50
N ASN A 146 31.68 15.76 2.63
CA ASN A 146 32.12 16.51 1.46
C ASN A 146 32.57 17.92 1.86
N THR A 147 33.86 18.10 2.10
CA THR A 147 34.45 19.39 2.51
C THR A 147 34.30 20.51 1.48
N GLN A 148 33.96 20.19 0.22
CA GLN A 148 33.79 21.20 -0.83
C GLN A 148 32.47 21.98 -0.72
N ASN A 149 31.47 21.45 0.01
CA ASN A 149 30.19 22.14 0.17
C ASN A 149 30.21 23.23 1.26
N GLY A 150 31.27 23.27 2.07
CA GLY A 150 31.45 24.28 3.13
C GLY A 150 30.42 24.21 4.26
N LEU A 151 29.71 23.08 4.44
CA LEU A 151 28.68 22.95 5.47
C LEU A 151 29.24 22.86 6.89
N PHE A 152 30.38 22.20 7.07
CA PHE A 152 30.95 21.88 8.39
C PHE A 152 32.44 22.20 8.43
N THR A 153 32.94 22.62 9.60
CA THR A 153 34.37 22.69 9.88
C THR A 153 34.96 21.30 10.12
N ALA A 154 36.29 21.19 10.18
CA ALA A 154 36.95 19.91 10.47
C ALA A 154 36.59 19.38 11.88
N GLU A 155 36.43 20.28 12.84
CA GLU A 155 36.04 19.95 14.22
C GLU A 155 34.59 19.46 14.29
N GLU A 156 33.67 20.13 13.60
CA GLU A 156 32.26 19.72 13.51
C GLU A 156 32.12 18.37 12.80
N LEU A 157 32.90 18.14 11.74
CA LEU A 157 32.92 16.86 11.03
C LEU A 157 33.36 15.71 11.95
N GLN A 158 34.39 15.94 12.77
CA GLN A 158 34.84 14.95 13.74
C GLN A 158 33.79 14.71 14.84
N ALA A 159 33.09 15.76 15.28
CA ALA A 159 31.99 15.61 16.23
C ALA A 159 30.86 14.75 15.64
N ILE A 160 30.43 15.02 14.40
CA ILE A 160 29.38 14.25 13.71
C ILE A 160 29.79 12.78 13.54
N ARG A 161 31.04 12.50 13.16
CA ARG A 161 31.55 11.11 13.04
C ARG A 161 31.55 10.35 14.37
N ASN A 162 31.76 11.07 15.47
CA ASN A 162 31.77 10.47 16.80
C ASN A 162 30.34 10.26 17.35
N THR A 163 29.34 10.95 16.81
CA THR A 163 27.94 10.78 17.21
C THR A 163 27.42 9.42 16.78
N THR A 164 26.94 8.65 17.75
CA THR A 164 26.30 7.36 17.59
C THR A 164 24.80 7.44 17.84
N PHE A 165 24.07 6.38 17.50
CA PHE A 165 22.63 6.33 17.83
C PHE A 165 22.37 6.24 19.35
N HIS A 166 23.35 5.77 20.15
CA HIS A 166 23.30 5.85 21.61
C HIS A 166 23.23 7.31 22.08
N ASP A 167 24.10 8.17 21.55
CA ASP A 167 24.13 9.60 21.90
C ASP A 167 22.82 10.32 21.50
N VAL A 168 22.26 9.97 20.34
CA VAL A 168 20.97 10.52 19.90
C VAL A 168 19.87 10.13 20.87
N ILE A 169 19.83 8.87 21.27
CA ILE A 169 18.80 8.35 22.18
C ILE A 169 18.89 9.00 23.56
N THR A 170 20.09 9.09 24.15
CA THR A 170 20.27 9.68 25.49
C THR A 170 20.00 11.18 25.48
N ALA A 171 20.21 11.85 24.34
CA ALA A 171 19.88 13.27 24.19
C ALA A 171 18.38 13.55 24.05
N VAL A 172 17.60 12.65 23.44
CA VAL A 172 16.16 12.86 23.14
C VAL A 172 15.21 12.21 24.15
N THR A 173 15.72 11.32 24.99
CA THR A 173 14.92 10.59 25.99
C THR A 173 15.40 10.92 27.41
N GLY A 174 14.60 10.61 28.42
CA GLY A 174 15.03 10.72 29.83
C GLY A 174 15.88 9.54 30.32
N ALA A 175 16.53 8.79 29.42
CA ALA A 175 17.36 7.65 29.78
C ALA A 175 18.79 8.09 30.10
N GLU A 176 19.37 7.53 31.16
CA GLU A 176 20.76 7.79 31.52
C GLU A 176 21.71 7.02 30.58
N ALA A 177 22.97 7.43 30.52
CA ALA A 177 23.95 6.85 29.60
C ALA A 177 24.19 5.35 29.86
N GLU A 178 24.06 4.93 31.12
CA GLU A 178 24.26 3.56 31.59
C GLU A 178 23.05 2.65 31.34
N ASP A 179 21.87 3.23 31.10
CA ASP A 179 20.66 2.45 30.85
C ASP A 179 20.68 1.74 29.49
N ILE A 180 21.53 2.22 28.57
CA ILE A 180 21.56 1.81 27.17
C ILE A 180 23.00 1.45 26.75
N GLN A 181 23.14 0.34 26.03
CA GLN A 181 24.41 -0.10 25.49
C GLN A 181 24.96 0.87 24.43
N LYS A 182 26.29 1.05 24.38
CA LYS A 182 26.93 1.98 23.43
C LYS A 182 26.68 1.62 21.96
N ARG A 183 26.57 0.33 21.63
CA ARG A 183 26.30 -0.17 20.26
C ARG A 183 24.87 -0.68 20.12
N VAL A 184 23.91 0.24 20.18
CA VAL A 184 22.46 -0.03 20.23
C VAL A 184 21.89 -0.94 19.12
N PHE A 185 22.56 -1.11 17.99
CA PHE A 185 22.11 -2.02 16.92
C PHE A 185 22.37 -3.51 17.22
N PHE A 186 23.24 -3.82 18.18
CA PHE A 186 23.59 -5.19 18.56
C PHE A 186 23.68 -5.29 20.07
N TRP A 187 22.86 -6.15 20.66
CA TRP A 187 22.95 -6.47 22.08
C TRP A 187 23.89 -7.66 22.30
N LYS A 188 24.79 -7.56 23.27
CA LYS A 188 25.75 -8.61 23.67
C LYS A 188 25.62 -8.93 25.15
N ASP A 189 26.07 -10.13 25.52
CA ASP A 189 26.07 -10.55 26.92
C ASP A 189 26.93 -9.57 27.75
N GLY A 190 26.33 -9.01 28.80
CA GLY A 190 26.94 -7.96 29.64
C GLY A 190 26.44 -6.54 29.35
N ASP A 191 25.69 -6.33 28.26
CA ASP A 191 24.98 -5.08 28.02
C ASP A 191 23.83 -4.88 29.02
N PRO A 192 23.45 -3.62 29.33
CA PRO A 192 22.35 -3.32 30.24
C PRO A 192 21.01 -3.87 29.74
N CYS A 193 20.09 -4.06 30.69
CA CYS A 193 18.71 -4.47 30.44
C CYS A 193 18.59 -5.72 29.54
N PRO A 194 19.03 -6.92 29.97
CA PRO A 194 18.85 -8.13 29.17
C PRO A 194 17.36 -8.43 28.96
N GLN A 195 17.00 -8.92 27.76
CA GLN A 195 15.66 -9.43 27.53
C GLN A 195 15.38 -10.64 28.44
N PRO A 196 14.21 -10.72 29.11
CA PRO A 196 13.90 -11.82 30.02
C PRO A 196 13.87 -13.19 29.31
N SER A 197 13.26 -13.24 28.13
CA SER A 197 13.11 -14.42 27.28
C SER A 197 12.95 -13.98 25.82
N GLN A 198 13.14 -14.92 24.89
CA GLN A 198 12.84 -14.64 23.49
C GLN A 198 11.33 -14.66 23.27
N VAL A 199 10.81 -13.58 22.68
CA VAL A 199 9.37 -13.39 22.49
C VAL A 199 8.82 -14.48 21.56
N THR A 200 7.76 -15.15 22.01
CA THR A 200 7.05 -16.16 21.21
C THR A 200 5.60 -15.74 20.94
N THR A 201 4.99 -16.29 19.90
CA THR A 201 3.61 -15.92 19.51
C THR A 201 2.57 -16.22 20.59
N SER A 202 2.81 -17.22 21.43
CA SER A 202 1.95 -17.57 22.56
C SER A 202 1.88 -16.51 23.66
N GLU A 203 2.88 -15.63 23.74
CA GLU A 203 2.95 -14.55 24.72
C GLU A 203 2.23 -13.27 24.23
N LEU A 204 1.86 -13.22 22.96
CA LEU A 204 1.28 -12.05 22.30
C LEU A 204 -0.24 -12.17 22.16
N HIS A 205 -0.91 -11.01 22.08
CA HIS A 205 -2.33 -10.98 21.73
C HIS A 205 -2.57 -11.52 20.32
N PRO A 206 -3.67 -12.27 20.10
CA PRO A 206 -3.98 -12.81 18.80
C PRO A 206 -4.23 -11.70 17.77
N CYS A 207 -3.76 -11.92 16.55
CA CYS A 207 -3.95 -10.97 15.46
C CYS A 207 -5.43 -10.86 15.08
N THR A 208 -5.87 -9.65 14.69
CA THR A 208 -7.23 -9.44 14.19
C THR A 208 -7.43 -10.13 12.85
N ASN A 209 -8.52 -10.89 12.72
CA ASN A 209 -8.89 -11.56 11.48
C ASN A 209 -9.07 -10.59 10.32
N ALA A 210 -8.77 -11.06 9.10
CA ALA A 210 -8.98 -10.30 7.88
C ALA A 210 -10.46 -9.97 7.70
N THR A 211 -10.74 -8.69 7.47
CA THR A 211 -12.08 -8.18 7.16
C THR A 211 -12.09 -7.56 5.78
N LYS A 212 -13.25 -7.55 5.14
CA LYS A 212 -13.44 -7.03 3.79
C LYS A 212 -14.21 -5.73 3.84
N LEU A 213 -13.62 -4.67 3.30
CA LEU A 213 -14.29 -3.39 3.12
C LEU A 213 -15.30 -3.49 1.98
N ASN A 214 -16.56 -3.15 2.26
CA ASN A 214 -17.61 -3.08 1.27
C ASN A 214 -18.01 -1.61 1.04
N TYR A 215 -17.48 -1.01 -0.03
CA TYR A 215 -17.77 0.38 -0.39
C TYR A 215 -19.24 0.62 -0.75
N PHE A 216 -19.96 -0.43 -1.16
CA PHE A 216 -21.38 -0.36 -1.52
C PHE A 216 -22.16 -1.38 -0.70
N ASP A 217 -22.40 -0.99 0.54
CA ASP A 217 -23.05 -1.81 1.55
C ASP A 217 -24.58 -1.83 1.41
N ALA A 218 -25.24 -2.52 2.33
CA ALA A 218 -26.69 -2.65 2.33
C ALA A 218 -27.39 -1.28 2.46
N GLY A 219 -26.79 -0.33 3.20
CA GLY A 219 -27.32 1.02 3.35
C GLY A 219 -27.34 1.79 2.03
N SER A 220 -26.26 1.69 1.25
CA SER A 220 -26.13 2.41 -0.02
C SER A 220 -26.95 1.78 -1.16
N LYS A 221 -27.09 0.45 -1.16
CA LYS A 221 -27.83 -0.31 -2.20
C LYS A 221 -29.29 0.09 -2.32
N ALA A 222 -29.98 0.21 -1.19
CA ALA A 222 -31.40 0.55 -1.17
C ALA A 222 -31.66 1.97 -1.71
N GLY A 223 -30.90 2.95 -1.23
CA GLY A 223 -31.02 4.35 -1.68
C GLY A 223 -30.71 4.52 -3.16
N PHE A 224 -29.64 3.87 -3.65
CA PHE A 224 -29.31 3.88 -5.07
C PHE A 224 -30.38 3.22 -5.94
N GLY A 225 -30.95 2.09 -5.51
CA GLY A 225 -32.06 1.44 -6.22
C GLY A 225 -33.28 2.35 -6.35
N ILE A 226 -33.67 3.03 -5.26
CA ILE A 226 -34.77 4.01 -5.27
C ILE A 226 -34.46 5.16 -6.23
N LEU A 227 -33.24 5.71 -6.18
CA LEU A 227 -32.81 6.78 -7.08
C LEU A 227 -32.99 6.38 -8.55
N VAL A 228 -32.50 5.19 -8.93
CA VAL A 228 -32.63 4.67 -10.30
C VAL A 228 -34.10 4.52 -10.70
N ILE A 229 -34.95 3.97 -9.83
CA ILE A 229 -36.39 3.84 -10.09
C ILE A 229 -37.04 5.22 -10.29
N CYS A 230 -36.75 6.20 -9.42
CA CYS A 230 -37.26 7.56 -9.55
C CYS A 230 -36.85 8.20 -10.88
N LEU A 231 -35.60 7.99 -11.32
CA LEU A 231 -35.11 8.48 -12.62
C LEU A 231 -35.91 7.90 -13.80
N PHE A 232 -36.24 6.60 -13.76
CA PHE A 232 -37.09 5.97 -14.78
C PHE A 232 -38.55 6.42 -14.72
N LEU A 233 -39.06 6.81 -13.55
CA LEU A 233 -40.42 7.32 -13.39
C LEU A 233 -40.58 8.77 -13.86
N PHE A 234 -39.53 9.59 -13.89
CA PHE A 234 -39.62 10.97 -14.37
C PHE A 234 -40.25 11.15 -15.77
N PRO A 235 -39.82 10.45 -16.84
CA PRO A 235 -40.44 10.58 -18.15
C PRO A 235 -41.90 10.09 -18.15
N VAL A 236 -42.21 9.03 -17.39
CA VAL A 236 -43.58 8.49 -17.28
C VAL A 236 -44.50 9.50 -16.61
N VAL A 237 -44.07 10.08 -15.47
CA VAL A 237 -44.83 11.09 -14.73
C VAL A 237 -45.00 12.35 -15.57
N SER A 238 -43.95 12.81 -16.26
CA SER A 238 -44.02 13.96 -17.17
C SER A 238 -45.04 13.74 -18.29
N PHE A 239 -45.01 12.55 -18.92
CA PHE A 239 -45.97 12.18 -19.96
C PHE A 239 -47.42 12.13 -19.43
N LEU A 240 -47.64 11.52 -18.27
CA LEU A 240 -48.96 11.49 -17.63
C LEU A 240 -49.47 12.90 -17.31
N MET A 241 -48.62 13.77 -16.79
CA MET A 241 -48.98 15.17 -16.52
C MET A 241 -49.33 15.92 -17.82
N ALA A 242 -48.59 15.70 -18.91
CA ALA A 242 -48.91 16.28 -20.21
C ALA A 242 -50.29 15.81 -20.74
N LEU A 243 -50.61 14.51 -20.58
CA LEU A 243 -51.92 13.96 -20.94
C LEU A 243 -53.07 14.57 -20.12
N VAL A 244 -52.86 14.74 -18.81
CA VAL A 244 -53.84 15.38 -17.91
C VAL A 244 -54.10 16.82 -18.33
N VAL A 245 -53.05 17.60 -18.59
CA VAL A 245 -53.18 18.99 -19.06
C VAL A 245 -53.90 19.04 -20.42
N ALA A 246 -53.56 18.14 -21.35
CA ALA A 246 -54.25 18.06 -22.64
C ALA A 246 -55.74 17.74 -22.49
N TYR A 247 -56.11 16.82 -21.60
CA TYR A 247 -57.50 16.48 -21.28
C TYR A 247 -58.27 17.69 -20.72
N PHE A 248 -57.72 18.39 -19.73
CA PHE A 248 -58.35 19.58 -19.14
C PHE A 248 -58.49 20.72 -20.15
N ARG A 249 -57.47 20.96 -20.99
CA ARG A 249 -57.53 21.96 -22.08
C ARG A 249 -58.64 21.61 -23.08
N LYS A 250 -58.74 20.34 -23.51
CA LYS A 250 -59.81 19.85 -24.39
C LYS A 250 -61.19 20.01 -23.77
N SER A 251 -61.34 19.69 -22.48
CA SER A 251 -62.60 19.86 -21.73
C SER A 251 -63.01 21.34 -21.64
N LYS A 252 -62.08 22.24 -21.30
CA LYS A 252 -62.31 23.69 -21.24
C LYS A 252 -62.66 24.26 -22.63
N PHE A 253 -61.96 23.84 -23.67
CA PHE A 253 -62.24 24.23 -25.06
C PHE A 253 -63.64 23.79 -25.51
N LYS A 254 -64.06 22.55 -25.20
CA LYS A 254 -65.44 22.09 -25.45
C LYS A 254 -66.49 22.92 -24.69
N LYS A 255 -66.21 23.33 -23.44
CA LYS A 255 -67.10 24.24 -22.69
C LYS A 255 -67.17 25.64 -23.32
N PHE A 256 -66.06 26.18 -23.85
CA PHE A 256 -66.05 27.43 -24.59
C PHE A 256 -66.85 27.34 -25.90
N GLN A 257 -66.68 26.28 -26.69
CA GLN A 257 -67.48 26.07 -27.90
C GLN A 257 -68.97 25.96 -27.63
N LYS A 258 -69.39 25.33 -26.51
CA LYS A 258 -70.81 25.31 -26.10
C LYS A 258 -71.34 26.68 -25.67
N ARG A 259 -70.50 27.60 -25.17
CA ARG A 259 -70.87 28.98 -24.87
C ARG A 259 -70.86 29.88 -26.11
N GLY A 260 -69.98 29.62 -27.08
CA GLY A 260 -69.91 30.34 -28.36
C GLY A 260 -70.96 29.88 -29.37
N GLY A 261 -71.33 28.59 -29.40
CA GLY A 261 -72.36 28.07 -30.31
C GLY A 261 -73.80 28.40 -29.91
N ALA A 262 -74.01 29.13 -28.81
CA ALA A 262 -75.31 29.69 -28.45
C ALA A 262 -75.52 31.12 -29.00
N ASN A 263 -74.47 31.76 -29.54
CA ASN A 263 -74.57 33.06 -30.18
C ASN A 263 -73.73 33.06 -31.46
N ASP A 264 -74.46 33.15 -32.57
CA ASP A 264 -74.06 33.80 -33.84
C ASP A 264 -73.80 32.88 -35.03
N THR A 265 -74.62 33.13 -36.06
CA THR A 265 -74.62 32.54 -37.40
C THR A 265 -74.32 33.68 -38.36
N THR A 266 -73.63 33.41 -39.48
CA THR A 266 -73.37 34.33 -40.62
C THR A 266 -72.37 35.49 -40.33
N LYS A 267 -71.29 35.77 -41.08
CA LYS A 267 -70.94 35.61 -42.52
C LYS A 267 -69.40 35.76 -42.75
N GLU A 268 -68.94 35.21 -43.90
CA GLU A 268 -67.63 35.26 -44.61
C GLU A 268 -67.06 36.66 -44.98
N PRO A 269 -65.89 36.83 -45.68
CA PRO A 269 -64.74 35.94 -45.96
C PRO A 269 -63.31 36.60 -45.94
N ALA A 270 -62.30 35.75 -46.19
CA ALA A 270 -61.07 35.96 -47.01
C ALA A 270 -59.71 36.41 -46.41
N ALA A 271 -58.71 35.58 -46.79
CA ALA A 271 -57.33 35.87 -47.18
C ALA A 271 -56.22 36.11 -46.12
N GLY A 272 -55.29 35.14 -46.09
CA GLY A 272 -53.85 35.40 -46.28
C GLY A 272 -52.98 35.62 -45.03
N ILE A 273 -51.97 34.74 -44.89
CA ILE A 273 -50.54 35.03 -44.67
C ILE A 273 -49.90 34.02 -43.68
N THR A 274 -48.84 33.41 -44.20
CA THR A 274 -47.78 32.58 -43.62
C THR A 274 -47.20 33.07 -42.29
N GLY A 275 -46.89 32.15 -41.38
CA GLY A 275 -46.23 32.41 -40.10
C GLY A 275 -45.26 31.29 -39.68
N VAL A 276 -44.04 31.39 -40.21
CA VAL A 276 -42.70 31.03 -39.71
C VAL A 276 -42.59 30.21 -38.41
N TYR A 277 -41.87 29.09 -38.52
CA TYR A 277 -41.28 28.34 -37.40
C TYR A 277 -40.33 29.21 -36.58
N GLN A 278 -40.60 29.37 -35.29
CA GLN A 278 -39.62 29.90 -34.35
C GLN A 278 -39.24 28.82 -33.34
N VAL A 279 -38.02 28.32 -33.52
CA VAL A 279 -37.24 27.59 -32.53
C VAL A 279 -37.03 28.52 -31.33
N ILE A 280 -37.42 28.07 -30.14
CA ILE A 280 -36.98 28.67 -28.88
C ILE A 280 -36.27 27.57 -28.09
N VAL A 281 -34.97 27.73 -27.99
CA VAL A 281 -34.07 27.06 -27.05
C VAL A 281 -34.20 27.77 -25.71
N PHE A 282 -34.48 27.03 -24.64
CA PHE A 282 -33.87 27.17 -23.32
C PHE A 282 -33.85 25.79 -22.66
#